data_AF-A0A9P9P4L3-F1
#
_entry.id   AF-A0A9P9P4L3-F1
#
_cell.length_a   1.000
_cell.length_b   1.000
_cell.length_c   1.000
_cell.angle_alpha   90.00
_cell.angle_beta   90.00
_cell.angle_gamma   90.00
#
_symmetry.space_group_name_H-M   'P 1'
#
loop_
_entity.id
_entity.type
_entity.pdbx_description
1 polymer ?
#
loop_
_entity_poly.entity_id
_entity_poly.type
_entity_poly.pdbx_seq_one_letter_code
_entity_poly.pdbx_strand_id
1 'polypeptide(L)'
;MASNSFILTTEELHHEDITVGTIKCTAPIPFGGEEQWLYLPATKKFDLSRGSPQKMVFECDEEERNHSGFMIDPATSILIVVDMQNYFINPIYRDHAAGIAAVEPTLKAIERCRKEGIQIAWVNWGITDADLKSMAPAIQRGFSKSLGWHVGLGAQLPGRQGRCLFKRTWNADLYDPMKAVVEPGDLFFDKTRMSGLWSTKEPLHEYLRASGKQTLLFAGVNTDQCIFGTVSDAYSWGWDCILLSDCTGTMTGRGAQELAEYQISTNMGFVSTTCSAVPLTQPNSTHSSLTSHKMFKLFEQIIDDFLPSLTLTVSWPESKAKLGNTLKPKHLQEAPKIRLHDETSSSTLTSHMTYVITLTDPDAPSRDDPKWSEMCHWIATNVTLSPSDNSYSILPLPEFGLTTTSHASPDDVVEYKPPGPPKKTGKHRYVFIVFAPRNGTSETLWLEKPGERKHWGTGKERGGVRDWAGRNGLVPVAANFIYAQNKKQ
;
A
#
# COMPACT_ATOMS: atom_id res chain seq x y z
N MET A 1 5.57 -73.22 -5.32
CA MET A 1 4.61 -72.28 -4.68
C MET A 1 4.59 -71.06 -5.60
N ALA A 2 3.61 -70.86 -6.50
CA ALA A 2 2.31 -70.22 -6.25
C ALA A 2 2.50 -68.84 -5.57
N SER A 3 1.97 -67.70 -5.99
CA SER A 3 0.82 -67.36 -6.83
C SER A 3 0.86 -65.86 -7.18
N ASN A 4 0.16 -65.49 -8.26
CA ASN A 4 -0.04 -64.16 -8.85
C ASN A 4 -0.79 -63.11 -8.00
N SER A 5 -0.73 -61.86 -8.51
CA SER A 5 -1.81 -60.82 -8.57
C SER A 5 -1.95 -59.86 -7.37
N PHE A 6 -2.34 -58.57 -7.46
CA PHE A 6 -3.16 -57.78 -8.42
C PHE A 6 -2.77 -56.27 -8.37
N ILE A 7 -3.12 -55.56 -9.45
CA ILE A 7 -3.04 -54.11 -9.70
C ILE A 7 -4.10 -53.33 -8.90
N LEU A 8 -3.82 -52.07 -8.52
CA LEU A 8 -4.76 -50.94 -8.63
C LEU A 8 -4.02 -49.59 -8.52
N THR A 9 -3.84 -48.95 -9.68
CA THR A 9 -3.47 -47.54 -9.86
C THR A 9 -4.69 -46.66 -9.57
N THR A 10 -4.55 -45.71 -8.64
CA THR A 10 -5.41 -44.53 -8.57
C THR A 10 -4.63 -43.35 -9.15
N GLU A 11 -4.95 -43.00 -10.40
CA GLU A 11 -4.62 -41.68 -10.95
C GLU A 11 -5.43 -40.63 -10.18
N GLU A 12 -4.79 -39.98 -9.21
CA GLU A 12 -5.27 -38.67 -8.74
C GLU A 12 -4.94 -37.66 -9.85
N LEU A 13 -5.96 -37.31 -10.61
CA LEU A 13 -5.96 -36.13 -11.47
C LEU A 13 -5.72 -34.90 -10.57
N HIS A 14 -4.47 -34.48 -10.48
CA HIS A 14 -4.13 -33.13 -10.05
C HIS A 14 -4.79 -32.15 -11.02
N HIS A 15 -5.95 -31.63 -10.63
CA HIS A 15 -6.44 -30.38 -11.16
C HIS A 15 -5.45 -29.31 -10.71
N GLU A 16 -4.52 -28.95 -11.59
CA GLU A 16 -3.78 -27.70 -11.47
C GLU A 16 -4.81 -26.56 -11.44
N ASP A 17 -5.02 -25.98 -10.27
CA ASP A 17 -5.67 -24.69 -10.13
C ASP A 17 -4.76 -23.65 -10.79
N ILE A 18 -4.94 -23.47 -12.10
CA ILE A 18 -4.28 -22.40 -12.85
C ILE A 18 -4.93 -21.10 -12.43
N THR A 19 -4.28 -20.37 -11.53
CA THR A 19 -4.57 -18.97 -11.21
C THR A 19 -4.26 -18.12 -12.46
N VAL A 20 -5.29 -17.76 -13.24
CA VAL A 20 -5.10 -16.97 -14.48
C VAL A 20 -5.62 -15.55 -14.30
N GLY A 21 -4.67 -14.61 -14.21
CA GLY A 21 -4.78 -13.23 -14.69
C GLY A 21 -5.50 -12.22 -13.80
N THR A 22 -4.81 -11.68 -12.80
CA THR A 22 -5.23 -10.45 -12.09
C THR A 22 -5.17 -9.26 -13.05
N ILE A 23 -6.26 -8.50 -13.19
CA ILE A 23 -6.22 -7.17 -13.82
C ILE A 23 -5.39 -6.27 -12.89
N LYS A 24 -4.11 -6.06 -13.20
CA LYS A 24 -3.27 -5.12 -12.46
C LYS A 24 -3.61 -3.72 -12.91
N CYS A 25 -4.29 -2.96 -12.06
CA CYS A 25 -4.37 -1.51 -12.19
C CYS A 25 -2.94 -0.96 -12.35
N THR A 26 -2.69 -0.12 -13.34
CA THR A 26 -1.38 0.56 -13.48
C THR A 26 -1.46 2.04 -13.19
N ALA A 27 -2.67 2.57 -13.00
CA ALA A 27 -2.88 3.95 -12.60
C ALA A 27 -2.32 4.15 -11.18
N PRO A 28 -1.59 5.25 -10.94
CA PRO A 28 -1.19 5.64 -9.60
C PRO A 28 -2.41 5.80 -8.69
N ILE A 29 -2.36 5.22 -7.49
CA ILE A 29 -3.41 5.31 -6.47
C ILE A 29 -3.01 6.41 -5.48
N PRO A 30 -3.77 7.52 -5.36
CA PRO A 30 -3.44 8.58 -4.43
C PRO A 30 -3.77 8.22 -2.98
N PHE A 31 -2.89 8.61 -2.07
CA PHE A 31 -3.05 8.52 -0.61
C PHE A 31 -2.88 9.91 -0.02
N GLY A 32 -3.80 10.33 0.86
CA GLY A 32 -3.75 11.64 1.52
C GLY A 32 -4.68 12.69 0.90
N GLY A 33 -4.62 13.91 1.45
CA GLY A 33 -5.46 15.05 1.06
C GLY A 33 -4.86 15.86 -0.09
N GLU A 34 -4.46 17.10 0.20
CA GLU A 34 -3.81 18.00 -0.78
C GLU A 34 -2.37 17.56 -1.09
N GLU A 35 -1.65 17.07 -0.08
CA GLU A 35 -0.28 16.56 -0.17
C GLU A 35 -0.30 15.03 -0.36
N GLN A 36 -0.44 14.59 -1.61
CA GLN A 36 -0.67 13.17 -1.92
C GLN A 36 0.63 12.38 -2.09
N TRP A 37 0.66 11.18 -1.52
CA TRP A 37 1.53 10.10 -1.99
C TRP A 37 0.84 9.35 -3.12
N LEU A 38 1.61 8.77 -4.05
CA LEU A 38 1.06 7.93 -5.11
C LEU A 38 1.60 6.50 -4.98
N TYR A 39 0.73 5.51 -4.82
CA TYR A 39 1.12 4.11 -4.94
C TYR A 39 1.04 3.68 -6.41
N LEU A 40 2.14 3.15 -6.94
CA LEU A 40 2.27 2.69 -8.32
C LEU A 40 2.07 1.16 -8.35
N PRO A 41 0.90 0.63 -8.71
CA PRO A 41 0.65 -0.81 -8.55
C PRO A 41 1.41 -1.66 -9.58
N ALA A 42 1.89 -1.04 -10.68
CA ALA A 42 2.73 -1.70 -11.67
C ALA A 42 4.10 -2.12 -11.08
N THR A 43 4.70 -1.25 -10.27
CA THR A 43 5.97 -1.50 -9.60
C THR A 43 5.78 -1.92 -8.15
N LYS A 44 4.60 -1.75 -7.57
CA LYS A 44 4.33 -1.83 -6.12
C LYS A 44 5.19 -0.88 -5.29
N LYS A 45 5.42 0.34 -5.81
CA LYS A 45 6.22 1.36 -5.13
C LYS A 45 5.38 2.55 -4.71
N PHE A 46 5.73 3.20 -3.60
CA PHE A 46 5.15 4.49 -3.24
C PHE A 46 5.98 5.64 -3.83
N ASP A 47 5.31 6.74 -4.18
CA ASP A 47 5.92 7.99 -4.61
C ASP A 47 5.53 9.09 -3.64
N LEU A 48 6.47 9.50 -2.81
CA LEU A 48 6.33 10.56 -1.80
C LEU A 48 6.86 11.89 -2.34
N SER A 49 7.39 11.92 -3.58
CA SER A 49 8.06 13.09 -4.15
C SER A 49 7.11 14.23 -4.53
N ARG A 50 5.79 14.03 -4.39
CA ARG A 50 4.75 15.02 -4.75
C ARG A 50 4.93 15.56 -6.18
N GLY A 51 5.33 14.69 -7.10
CA GLY A 51 5.53 15.03 -8.51
C GLY A 51 6.89 15.65 -8.85
N SER A 52 7.84 15.70 -7.91
CA SER A 52 9.17 16.25 -8.16
C SER A 52 9.88 15.55 -9.34
N PRO A 53 10.57 16.30 -10.22
CA PRO A 53 11.33 15.70 -11.32
C PRO A 53 12.58 14.96 -10.83
N GLN A 54 13.12 15.32 -9.67
CA GLN A 54 14.26 14.65 -9.06
C GLN A 54 13.76 13.65 -8.03
N LYS A 55 14.06 12.36 -8.24
CA LYS A 55 13.62 11.28 -7.36
C LYS A 55 14.77 10.38 -6.97
N MET A 56 14.84 10.06 -5.68
CA MET A 56 15.69 9.01 -5.13
C MET A 56 14.84 7.80 -4.79
N VAL A 57 15.22 6.62 -5.29
CA VAL A 57 14.47 5.38 -5.13
C VAL A 57 15.07 4.58 -3.99
N PHE A 58 14.20 3.99 -3.17
CA PHE A 58 14.53 3.01 -2.16
C PHE A 58 13.86 1.69 -2.52
N GLU A 59 14.65 0.65 -2.76
CA GLU A 59 14.17 -0.70 -3.04
C GLU A 59 13.94 -1.47 -1.72
N CYS A 60 12.82 -2.20 -1.63
CA CYS A 60 12.47 -2.99 -0.45
C CYS A 60 12.11 -4.41 -0.86
N ASP A 61 12.29 -5.36 0.05
CA ASP A 61 11.77 -6.71 -0.13
C ASP A 61 10.24 -6.68 -0.03
N GLU A 62 9.59 -7.11 -1.11
CA GLU A 62 8.14 -7.11 -1.21
C GLU A 62 7.49 -8.09 -0.23
N GLU A 63 8.14 -9.24 0.03
CA GLU A 63 7.61 -10.29 0.90
C GLU A 63 7.55 -9.84 2.36
N GLU A 64 8.46 -8.95 2.76
CA GLU A 64 8.52 -8.42 4.13
C GLU A 64 7.62 -7.20 4.34
N ARG A 65 7.45 -6.34 3.31
CA ARG A 65 6.90 -4.98 3.48
C ARG A 65 5.61 -4.70 2.70
N ASN A 66 5.05 -5.68 1.99
CA ASN A 66 3.88 -5.53 1.10
C ASN A 66 4.04 -4.48 -0.02
N HIS A 67 5.25 -3.97 -0.24
CA HIS A 67 5.63 -3.04 -1.31
C HIS A 67 7.08 -3.29 -1.72
N SER A 68 7.41 -3.04 -2.99
CA SER A 68 8.77 -3.23 -3.52
C SER A 68 9.69 -2.03 -3.32
N GLY A 69 9.17 -0.92 -2.77
CA GLY A 69 9.99 0.26 -2.50
C GLY A 69 9.22 1.56 -2.44
N PHE A 70 9.94 2.67 -2.39
CA PHE A 70 9.38 4.01 -2.40
C PHE A 70 10.34 5.05 -3.01
N MET A 71 9.83 6.24 -3.32
CA MET A 71 10.60 7.34 -3.91
C MET A 71 10.39 8.63 -3.11
N ILE A 72 11.46 9.41 -2.98
CA ILE A 72 11.44 10.71 -2.30
C ILE A 72 12.06 11.79 -3.18
N ASP A 73 11.73 13.05 -2.90
CA ASP A 73 12.46 14.20 -3.44
C ASP A 73 13.62 14.56 -2.49
N PRO A 74 14.89 14.44 -2.93
CA PRO A 74 16.05 14.83 -2.13
C PRO A 74 16.01 16.29 -1.63
N ALA A 75 15.49 17.23 -2.42
CA ALA A 75 15.50 18.66 -2.09
C ALA A 75 14.60 18.99 -0.90
N THR A 76 13.48 18.28 -0.76
CA THR A 76 12.55 18.41 0.38
C THR A 76 12.83 17.41 1.50
N SER A 77 13.94 16.66 1.40
CA SER A 77 14.35 15.65 2.38
C SER A 77 15.46 16.15 3.31
N ILE A 78 15.57 15.51 4.48
CA ILE A 78 16.62 15.76 5.47
C ILE A 78 16.98 14.46 6.19
N LEU A 79 18.29 14.22 6.39
CA LEU A 79 18.80 13.13 7.22
C LEU A 79 18.99 13.64 8.65
N ILE A 80 18.29 13.02 9.59
CA ILE A 80 18.34 13.29 11.03
C ILE A 80 19.17 12.19 11.70
N VAL A 81 20.36 12.55 12.19
CA VAL A 81 21.27 11.66 12.92
C VAL A 81 21.13 11.93 14.41
N VAL A 82 20.56 10.95 15.14
CA VAL A 82 20.17 11.11 16.54
C VAL A 82 21.20 10.52 17.49
N ASP A 83 21.64 11.34 18.44
CA ASP A 83 22.41 10.94 19.63
C ASP A 83 23.65 10.07 19.37
N MET A 84 24.33 10.24 18.22
CA MET A 84 25.63 9.61 17.95
C MET A 84 26.77 10.29 18.73
N GLN A 85 26.56 10.46 20.03
CA GLN A 85 27.42 11.17 20.99
C GLN A 85 28.31 10.18 21.76
N ASN A 86 29.42 10.67 22.31
CA ASN A 86 30.34 9.88 23.12
C ASN A 86 29.63 9.14 24.27
N TYR A 87 28.69 9.78 24.96
CA TYR A 87 27.97 9.17 26.07
C TYR A 87 27.21 7.88 25.71
N PHE A 88 26.73 7.77 24.47
CA PHE A 88 25.94 6.62 24.00
C PHE A 88 26.78 5.57 23.29
N ILE A 89 27.75 5.99 22.46
CA ILE A 89 28.48 5.09 21.57
C ILE A 89 29.85 4.69 22.13
N ASN A 90 30.52 5.57 22.89
CA ASN A 90 31.89 5.32 23.30
C ASN A 90 31.96 4.12 24.28
N PRO A 91 32.82 3.10 24.01
CA PRO A 91 32.95 1.91 24.85
C PRO A 91 33.29 2.18 26.32
N ILE A 92 33.84 3.35 26.64
CA ILE A 92 34.12 3.76 28.02
C ILE A 92 32.84 3.85 28.86
N TYR A 93 31.69 4.16 28.25
CA TYR A 93 30.43 4.27 28.97
C TYR A 93 29.60 2.99 28.93
N ARG A 94 29.50 2.35 27.76
CA ARG A 94 28.58 1.24 27.52
C ARG A 94 29.12 0.31 26.45
N ASP A 95 28.78 -0.96 26.59
CA ASP A 95 28.86 -1.92 25.48
C ASP A 95 27.64 -1.73 24.58
N HIS A 96 27.77 -0.87 23.57
CA HIS A 96 26.72 -0.56 22.59
C HIS A 96 27.10 -1.11 21.21
N ALA A 97 27.24 -2.43 21.12
CA ALA A 97 27.68 -3.11 19.90
C ALA A 97 26.83 -2.76 18.67
N ALA A 98 25.49 -2.69 18.82
CA ALA A 98 24.59 -2.33 17.71
C ALA A 98 24.78 -0.87 17.27
N GLY A 99 24.96 0.06 18.21
CA GLY A 99 25.23 1.47 17.91
C GLY A 99 26.58 1.67 17.22
N ILE A 100 27.60 0.90 17.62
CA ILE A 100 28.91 0.88 16.95
C ILE A 100 28.77 0.31 15.53
N ALA A 101 28.01 -0.78 15.35
CA ALA A 101 27.77 -1.37 14.04
C ALA A 101 27.04 -0.41 13.08
N ALA A 102 26.18 0.46 13.61
CA ALA A 102 25.46 1.48 12.84
C ALA A 102 26.36 2.66 12.39
N VAL A 103 27.59 2.80 12.92
CA VAL A 103 28.46 3.95 12.59
C VAL A 103 28.81 3.96 11.10
N GLU A 104 29.40 2.88 10.60
CA GLU A 104 29.89 2.82 9.22
C GLU A 104 28.75 2.98 8.18
N PRO A 105 27.59 2.30 8.30
CA PRO A 105 26.44 2.57 7.45
C PRO A 105 25.97 4.03 7.51
N THR A 106 25.92 4.63 8.70
CA THR A 106 25.52 6.04 8.85
C THR A 106 26.49 6.98 8.13
N LEU A 107 27.81 6.73 8.17
CA LEU A 107 28.79 7.52 7.43
C LEU A 107 28.55 7.46 5.91
N LYS A 108 28.25 6.28 5.38
CA LYS A 108 27.88 6.10 3.96
C LYS A 108 26.55 6.79 3.61
N ALA A 109 25.58 6.74 4.52
CA ALA A 109 24.31 7.44 4.36
C ALA A 109 24.51 8.96 4.29
N ILE A 110 25.36 9.53 5.16
CA ILE A 110 25.70 10.95 5.15
C ILE A 110 26.37 11.34 3.82
N GLU A 111 27.39 10.60 3.39
CA GLU A 111 28.08 10.86 2.12
C GLU A 111 27.09 10.85 0.95
N ARG A 112 26.21 9.84 0.89
CA ARG A 112 25.20 9.75 -0.15
C ARG A 112 24.19 10.89 -0.09
N CYS A 113 23.68 11.22 1.10
CA CYS A 113 22.75 12.31 1.29
C CYS A 113 23.34 13.63 0.78
N ARG A 114 24.59 13.94 1.10
CA ARG A 114 25.27 15.14 0.59
C ARG A 114 25.38 15.15 -0.93
N LYS A 115 25.74 14.02 -1.53
CA LYS A 115 25.83 13.88 -3.00
C LYS A 115 24.50 14.17 -3.69
N GLU A 116 23.38 13.78 -3.08
CA GLU A 116 22.03 14.00 -3.61
C GLU A 116 21.41 15.35 -3.19
N GLY A 117 22.12 16.15 -2.39
CA GLY A 117 21.64 17.45 -1.90
C GLY A 117 20.69 17.38 -0.70
N ILE A 118 20.62 16.24 -0.01
CA ILE A 118 19.84 16.06 1.22
C ILE A 118 20.59 16.73 2.38
N GLN A 119 19.87 17.60 3.10
CA GLN A 119 20.40 18.30 4.27
C GLN A 119 20.73 17.32 5.41
N ILE A 120 21.83 17.54 6.12
CA ILE A 120 22.20 16.75 7.31
C ILE A 120 21.86 17.54 8.57
N ALA A 121 21.21 16.90 9.54
CA ALA A 121 20.92 17.44 10.86
C ALA A 121 21.34 16.49 11.98
N TRP A 122 22.13 17.00 12.90
CA TRP A 122 22.58 16.32 14.12
C TRP A 122 21.65 16.70 15.26
N VAL A 123 20.93 15.72 15.81
CA VAL A 123 19.94 15.94 16.86
C VAL A 123 20.37 15.21 18.11
N ASN A 124 20.86 15.95 19.09
CA ASN A 124 21.67 15.41 20.17
C ASN A 124 21.17 15.87 21.54
N TRP A 125 21.34 15.06 22.58
CA TRP A 125 21.15 15.53 23.94
C TRP A 125 22.12 16.67 24.28
N GLY A 126 21.57 17.81 24.66
CA GLY A 126 22.34 18.97 25.04
C GLY A 126 21.56 19.81 26.05
N ILE A 127 21.65 19.46 27.33
CA ILE A 127 20.89 20.14 28.38
C ILE A 127 21.70 21.25 29.05
N THR A 128 20.97 22.19 29.66
CA THR A 128 21.49 23.28 30.49
C THR A 128 20.93 23.18 31.91
N ASP A 129 21.42 24.04 32.81
CA ASP A 129 20.87 24.13 34.17
C ASP A 129 19.41 24.62 34.19
N ALA A 130 18.99 25.43 33.21
CA ALA A 130 17.60 25.83 33.07
C ALA A 130 16.72 24.62 32.70
N ASP A 131 17.16 23.84 31.71
CA ASP A 131 16.43 22.66 31.24
C ASP A 131 16.24 21.65 32.36
N LEU A 132 17.32 21.38 33.12
CA LEU A 132 17.30 20.43 34.23
C LEU A 132 16.31 20.85 35.33
N LYS A 133 16.20 22.15 35.62
CA LYS A 133 15.24 22.69 36.61
C LYS A 133 13.78 22.54 36.17
N SER A 134 13.50 22.70 34.89
CA SER A 134 12.13 22.57 34.33
C SER A 134 11.79 21.17 33.84
N MET A 135 12.72 20.22 33.92
CA MET A 135 12.54 18.87 33.40
C MET A 135 11.53 18.07 34.22
N ALA A 136 10.59 17.41 33.56
CA ALA A 136 9.62 16.59 34.27
C ALA A 136 10.30 15.40 34.98
N PRO A 137 9.88 15.02 36.20
CA PRO A 137 10.52 13.95 36.97
C PRO A 137 10.60 12.61 36.23
N ALA A 138 9.62 12.30 35.37
CA ALA A 138 9.61 11.05 34.60
C ALA A 138 10.83 10.90 33.67
N ILE A 139 11.33 12.01 33.12
CA ILE A 139 12.52 12.01 32.26
C ILE A 139 13.76 11.83 33.13
N GLN A 140 13.87 12.58 34.23
CA GLN A 140 15.00 12.44 35.15
C GLN A 140 15.10 11.03 35.74
N ARG A 141 13.95 10.39 36.01
CA ARG A 141 13.88 9.00 36.49
C ARG A 141 14.59 8.04 35.54
N GLY A 142 14.37 8.21 34.23
CA GLY A 142 15.00 7.41 33.18
C GLY A 142 16.52 7.53 33.11
N PHE A 143 17.12 8.50 33.80
CA PHE A 143 18.57 8.69 33.88
C PHE A 143 19.11 8.65 35.32
N SER A 144 18.31 8.19 36.28
CA SER A 144 18.65 8.34 37.70
C SER A 144 19.82 7.46 38.15
N LYS A 145 20.76 8.09 38.86
CA LYS A 145 21.86 7.41 39.57
C LYS A 145 21.40 6.70 40.83
N SER A 146 20.44 7.27 41.56
CA SER A 146 19.97 6.67 42.82
C SER A 146 19.25 5.34 42.61
N LEU A 147 18.72 5.11 41.41
CA LEU A 147 18.10 3.85 41.02
C LEU A 147 19.09 2.86 40.39
N GLY A 148 20.36 3.25 40.24
CA GLY A 148 21.41 2.43 39.64
C GLY A 148 21.27 2.22 38.12
N TRP A 149 20.40 2.97 37.45
CA TRP A 149 20.11 2.79 36.03
C TRP A 149 21.12 3.53 35.14
N HIS A 150 21.51 4.75 35.53
CA HIS A 150 22.47 5.58 34.78
C HIS A 150 23.27 6.51 35.71
N VAL A 151 24.14 7.38 35.17
CA VAL A 151 25.02 8.25 35.98
C VAL A 151 24.30 9.50 36.55
N GLY A 152 23.07 9.80 36.11
CA GLY A 152 22.34 11.03 36.47
C GLY A 152 22.49 12.12 35.40
N LEU A 153 21.40 12.67 34.89
CA LEU A 153 21.45 13.87 34.03
C LEU A 153 22.09 15.03 34.78
N GLY A 154 23.07 15.69 34.15
CA GLY A 154 23.79 16.81 34.74
C GLY A 154 24.78 16.47 35.85
N ALA A 155 24.94 15.19 36.21
CA ALA A 155 25.95 14.76 37.17
C ALA A 155 27.37 14.93 36.59
N GLN A 156 28.35 15.28 37.44
CA GLN A 156 29.74 15.39 37.03
C GLN A 156 30.31 13.99 36.72
N LEU A 157 30.77 13.79 35.49
CA LEU A 157 31.43 12.55 35.07
C LEU A 157 32.94 12.58 35.39
N PRO A 158 33.60 11.41 35.49
CA PRO A 158 35.02 11.33 35.85
C PRO A 158 35.95 12.07 34.88
N GLY A 159 37.09 12.52 35.40
CA GLY A 159 38.13 13.17 34.62
C GLY A 159 37.65 14.45 33.92
N ARG A 160 37.97 14.60 32.63
CA ARG A 160 37.63 15.77 31.81
C ARG A 160 36.37 15.60 30.96
N GLN A 161 35.53 14.60 31.29
CA GLN A 161 34.36 14.24 30.50
C GLN A 161 33.20 15.26 30.61
N GLY A 162 33.19 16.09 31.65
CA GLY A 162 32.18 17.11 31.90
C GLY A 162 30.91 16.60 32.58
N ARG A 163 29.86 17.43 32.61
CA ARG A 163 28.55 17.05 33.16
C ARG A 163 27.78 16.19 32.16
N CYS A 164 27.12 15.14 32.65
CA CYS A 164 26.37 14.19 31.85
C CYS A 164 25.32 14.90 30.97
N LEU A 165 25.46 14.73 29.65
CA LEU A 165 24.63 15.26 28.58
C LEU A 165 24.47 16.79 28.57
N PHE A 166 25.36 17.52 29.23
CA PHE A 166 25.37 18.98 29.21
C PHE A 166 25.99 19.52 27.93
N LYS A 167 25.42 20.62 27.42
CA LYS A 167 25.96 21.30 26.24
C LYS A 167 27.46 21.58 26.39
N ARG A 168 28.21 21.40 25.29
CA ARG A 168 29.65 21.70 25.20
C ARG A 168 30.52 20.89 26.18
N THR A 169 30.08 19.69 26.52
CA THR A 169 30.89 18.73 27.29
C THR A 169 31.32 17.59 26.39
N TRP A 170 32.46 16.95 26.68
CA TRP A 170 32.99 15.88 25.83
C TRP A 170 32.02 14.70 25.68
N ASN A 171 31.35 14.30 26.76
CA ASN A 171 30.37 13.21 26.71
C ASN A 171 29.15 13.53 25.83
N ALA A 172 28.76 14.81 25.74
CA ALA A 172 27.69 15.29 24.88
C ALA A 172 28.20 15.69 23.48
N ASP A 173 29.49 15.57 23.20
CA ASP A 173 30.03 15.79 21.85
C ASP A 173 29.80 14.54 20.99
N LEU A 174 29.84 14.71 19.67
CA LEU A 174 29.74 13.61 18.73
C LEU A 174 30.85 12.59 18.97
N TYR A 175 30.54 11.31 18.73
CA TYR A 175 31.51 10.24 18.72
C TYR A 175 32.54 10.47 17.59
N ASP A 176 33.83 10.23 17.85
CA ASP A 176 34.93 10.72 17.00
C ASP A 176 34.76 10.44 15.48
N PRO A 177 34.37 9.24 15.03
CA PRO A 177 34.11 8.98 13.61
C PRO A 177 33.01 9.85 13.00
N MET A 178 31.93 10.13 13.76
CA MET A 178 30.84 11.00 13.33
C MET A 178 31.28 12.45 13.29
N LYS A 179 32.05 12.87 14.30
CA LYS A 179 32.60 14.21 14.37
C LYS A 179 33.52 14.53 13.19
N ALA A 180 34.29 13.54 12.72
CA ALA A 180 35.24 13.68 11.63
C ALA A 180 34.59 14.01 10.28
N VAL A 181 33.30 13.67 10.10
CA VAL A 181 32.57 13.93 8.84
C VAL A 181 31.67 15.16 8.89
N VAL A 182 31.66 15.92 9.98
CA VAL A 182 30.87 17.15 10.08
C VAL A 182 31.36 18.20 9.08
N GLU A 183 30.43 18.82 8.36
CA GLU A 183 30.71 19.92 7.44
C GLU A 183 30.05 21.23 7.89
N PRO A 184 30.57 22.42 7.50
CA PRO A 184 29.99 23.71 7.90
C PRO A 184 28.53 23.94 7.52
N GLY A 185 27.99 23.17 6.56
CA GLY A 185 26.58 23.22 6.14
C GLY A 185 25.64 22.33 6.96
N ASP A 186 26.16 21.49 7.86
CA ASP A 186 25.34 20.61 8.70
C ASP A 186 24.61 21.42 9.78
N LEU A 187 23.41 20.95 10.15
CA LEU A 187 22.59 21.57 11.19
C LEU A 187 22.78 20.86 12.53
N PHE A 188 22.72 21.62 13.63
CA PHE A 188 22.87 21.08 14.98
C PHE A 188 21.70 21.52 15.85
N PHE A 189 21.01 20.55 16.44
CA PHE A 189 19.88 20.78 17.32
C PHE A 189 20.09 20.04 18.64
N ASP A 190 20.10 20.80 19.74
CA ASP A 190 20.09 20.23 21.07
C ASP A 190 18.66 19.89 21.47
N LYS A 191 18.43 18.64 21.88
CA LYS A 191 17.17 18.21 22.50
C LYS A 191 17.32 18.00 23.99
N THR A 192 16.21 18.16 24.70
CA THR A 192 16.12 18.02 26.16
C THR A 192 15.25 16.85 26.61
N ARG A 193 14.79 16.05 25.65
CA ARG A 193 13.91 14.87 25.81
C ARG A 193 14.38 13.74 24.90
N MET A 194 13.70 12.60 25.00
CA MET A 194 13.94 11.46 24.11
C MET A 194 13.74 11.87 22.64
N SER A 195 12.55 12.40 22.32
CA SER A 195 12.24 12.94 20.99
C SER A 195 12.84 14.32 20.80
N GLY A 196 13.32 14.61 19.58
CA GLY A 196 13.70 15.96 19.14
C GLY A 196 12.52 16.83 18.69
N LEU A 197 11.29 16.30 18.68
CA LEU A 197 10.08 16.94 18.13
C LEU A 197 8.90 16.99 19.12
N TRP A 198 9.17 16.75 20.40
CA TRP A 198 8.16 16.65 21.45
C TRP A 198 7.37 17.95 21.72
N SER A 199 7.84 19.08 21.18
CA SER A 199 7.17 20.38 21.28
C SER A 199 7.35 21.19 20.00
N THR A 200 6.37 22.03 19.70
CA THR A 200 6.44 22.99 18.59
C THR A 200 7.52 24.05 18.76
N LYS A 201 8.03 24.21 20.00
CA LYS A 201 9.12 25.13 20.37
C LYS A 201 10.51 24.51 20.28
N GLU A 202 10.61 23.23 19.90
CA GLU A 202 11.93 22.62 19.72
C GLU A 202 12.60 23.21 18.46
N PRO A 203 13.91 23.52 18.51
CA PRO A 203 14.62 24.12 17.37
C PRO A 203 14.51 23.31 16.07
N LEU A 204 14.53 21.97 16.17
CA LEU A 204 14.33 21.09 15.02
C LEU A 204 12.93 21.26 14.42
N HIS A 205 11.89 21.29 15.27
CA HIS A 205 10.52 21.46 14.81
C HIS A 205 10.33 22.79 14.09
N GLU A 206 10.80 23.89 14.67
CA GLU A 206 10.74 25.23 14.04
C GLU A 206 11.46 25.25 12.69
N TYR A 207 12.65 24.65 12.62
CA TYR A 207 13.41 24.56 11.37
C TYR A 207 12.67 23.75 10.30
N LEU A 208 12.16 22.55 10.63
CA LEU A 208 11.47 21.68 9.68
C LEU A 208 10.23 22.37 9.09
N ARG A 209 9.47 23.09 9.92
CA ARG A 209 8.32 23.87 9.46
C ARG A 209 8.73 25.04 8.58
N ALA A 210 9.74 25.81 8.97
CA ALA A 210 10.20 26.98 8.22
C ALA A 210 10.85 26.61 6.88
N SER A 211 11.55 25.48 6.81
CA SER A 211 12.26 25.00 5.62
C SER A 211 11.37 24.25 4.62
N GLY A 212 10.12 23.92 4.99
CA GLY A 212 9.21 23.17 4.12
C GLY A 212 9.67 21.74 3.84
N LYS A 213 10.48 21.15 4.73
CA LYS A 213 10.91 19.75 4.60
C LYS A 213 9.72 18.83 4.81
N GLN A 214 9.58 17.84 3.92
CA GLN A 214 8.44 16.92 3.86
C GLN A 214 8.83 15.52 4.35
N THR A 215 10.04 15.07 4.00
CA THR A 215 10.49 13.69 4.25
C THR A 215 11.72 13.68 5.16
N LEU A 216 11.65 12.88 6.24
CA LEU A 216 12.68 12.77 7.26
C LEU A 216 13.27 11.36 7.23
N LEU A 217 14.58 11.28 6.99
CA LEU A 217 15.34 10.04 7.13
C LEU A 217 15.97 9.98 8.52
N PHE A 218 15.88 8.83 9.20
CA PHE A 218 16.34 8.67 10.57
C PHE A 218 17.48 7.66 10.66
N ALA A 219 18.55 8.07 11.36
CA ALA A 219 19.72 7.27 11.71
C ALA A 219 20.14 7.59 13.15
N GLY A 220 20.90 6.71 13.79
CA GLY A 220 21.47 6.91 15.11
C GLY A 220 20.90 5.99 16.19
N VAL A 221 20.93 6.42 17.45
CA VAL A 221 20.62 5.57 18.62
C VAL A 221 19.73 6.27 19.65
N ASN A 222 18.97 5.56 20.49
CA ASN A 222 18.63 4.14 20.40
C ASN A 222 17.36 3.96 19.55
N THR A 223 17.30 2.89 18.76
CA THR A 223 16.20 2.56 17.83
C THR A 223 14.82 2.63 18.49
N ASP A 224 14.64 1.98 19.63
CA ASP A 224 13.38 1.89 20.39
C ASP A 224 13.11 3.06 21.36
N GLN A 225 14.03 4.04 21.44
CA GLN A 225 13.94 5.15 22.39
C GLN A 225 13.94 6.51 21.67
N CYS A 226 15.10 7.16 21.54
CA CYS A 226 15.19 8.50 20.94
C CYS A 226 14.78 8.50 19.48
N ILE A 227 15.14 7.47 18.72
CA ILE A 227 14.73 7.31 17.32
C ILE A 227 13.22 7.10 17.24
N PHE A 228 12.69 6.04 17.87
CA PHE A 228 11.25 5.75 17.85
C PHE A 228 10.41 6.92 18.36
N GLY A 229 10.82 7.59 19.44
CA GLY A 229 10.14 8.77 19.97
C GLY A 229 10.12 9.93 18.97
N THR A 230 11.25 10.20 18.30
CA THR A 230 11.30 11.26 17.28
C THR A 230 10.48 10.90 16.04
N VAL A 231 10.51 9.64 15.61
CA VAL A 231 9.69 9.13 14.49
C VAL A 231 8.21 9.20 14.81
N SER A 232 7.80 8.81 16.02
CA SER A 232 6.40 8.82 16.45
C SER A 232 5.84 10.25 16.50
N ASP A 233 6.61 11.20 17.02
CA ASP A 233 6.22 12.62 16.99
C ASP A 233 6.22 13.16 15.55
N ALA A 234 7.24 12.83 14.74
CA ALA A 234 7.30 13.26 13.35
C ALA A 234 6.08 12.80 12.53
N TYR A 235 5.73 11.52 12.66
CA TYR A 235 4.54 10.93 12.07
C TYR A 235 3.26 11.66 12.54
N SER A 236 3.13 11.88 13.85
CA SER A 236 1.95 12.56 14.42
C SER A 236 1.81 14.02 13.92
N TRP A 237 2.94 14.65 13.61
CA TRP A 237 3.00 15.99 13.03
C TRP A 237 2.84 16.01 11.50
N GLY A 238 2.77 14.85 10.84
CA GLY A 238 2.48 14.70 9.42
C GLY A 238 3.70 14.74 8.49
N TRP A 239 4.91 14.47 8.99
CA TRP A 239 6.08 14.26 8.12
C TRP A 239 6.15 12.82 7.61
N ASP A 240 6.70 12.63 6.42
CA ASP A 240 6.98 11.28 5.91
C ASP A 240 8.22 10.74 6.60
N CYS A 241 8.09 9.61 7.30
CA CYS A 241 9.18 9.03 8.10
C CYS A 241 9.83 7.84 7.39
N ILE A 242 11.15 7.86 7.28
CA ILE A 242 11.95 6.74 6.76
C ILE A 242 13.04 6.40 7.77
N LEU A 243 12.99 5.19 8.33
CA LEU A 243 14.05 4.66 9.18
C LEU A 243 15.09 3.90 8.32
N LEU A 244 16.37 4.24 8.48
CA LEU A 244 17.47 3.47 7.91
C LEU A 244 17.91 2.41 8.93
N SER A 245 17.41 1.19 8.82
CA SER A 245 17.56 0.16 9.87
C SER A 245 19.02 -0.18 10.16
N ASP A 246 19.84 -0.30 9.12
CA ASP A 246 21.30 -0.53 9.21
C ASP A 246 22.09 0.66 9.78
N CYS A 247 21.47 1.84 9.81
CA CYS A 247 22.03 3.05 10.45
C CYS A 247 21.50 3.27 11.87
N THR A 248 20.80 2.29 12.45
CA THR A 248 20.27 2.39 13.82
C THR A 248 20.64 1.21 14.69
N GLY A 249 20.72 1.44 15.99
CA GLY A 249 21.00 0.37 16.95
C GLY A 249 20.47 0.66 18.34
N THR A 250 20.11 -0.39 19.08
CA THR A 250 19.75 -0.30 20.49
C THR A 250 20.47 -1.34 21.35
N MET A 251 20.64 -0.98 22.63
CA MET A 251 21.14 -1.86 23.69
C MET A 251 20.02 -2.47 24.55
N THR A 252 18.75 -2.13 24.30
CA THR A 252 17.62 -2.58 25.14
C THR A 252 17.46 -4.12 25.14
N GLY A 253 17.82 -4.79 24.05
CA GLY A 253 17.65 -6.22 23.87
C GLY A 253 16.17 -6.64 23.75
N ARG A 254 15.88 -7.93 23.98
CA ARG A 254 14.50 -8.48 24.06
C ARG A 254 13.62 -8.24 22.81
N GLY A 255 14.23 -8.20 21.62
CA GLY A 255 13.49 -7.94 20.39
C GLY A 255 13.10 -6.47 20.19
N ALA A 256 13.67 -5.54 20.96
CA ALA A 256 13.27 -4.12 20.93
C ALA A 256 13.58 -3.44 19.58
N GLN A 257 14.68 -3.80 18.93
CA GLN A 257 15.04 -3.31 17.60
C GLN A 257 13.95 -3.74 16.59
N GLU A 258 13.69 -5.04 16.54
CA GLU A 258 12.76 -5.67 15.61
C GLU A 258 11.33 -5.16 15.81
N LEU A 259 10.91 -4.99 17.07
CA LEU A 259 9.60 -4.44 17.38
C LEU A 259 9.48 -2.98 16.95
N ALA A 260 10.49 -2.14 17.21
CA ALA A 260 10.48 -0.74 16.81
C ALA A 260 10.44 -0.61 15.28
N GLU A 261 11.27 -1.37 14.57
CA GLU A 261 11.30 -1.41 13.10
C GLU A 261 9.96 -1.90 12.52
N TYR A 262 9.37 -2.95 13.10
CA TYR A 262 8.08 -3.47 12.68
C TYR A 262 6.97 -2.42 12.82
N GLN A 263 6.90 -1.76 13.98
CA GLN A 263 5.92 -0.71 14.25
C GLN A 263 6.07 0.48 13.31
N ILE A 264 7.31 0.92 13.07
CA ILE A 264 7.58 2.03 12.15
C ILE A 264 7.12 1.67 10.74
N SER A 265 7.49 0.50 10.23
CA SER A 265 7.15 0.11 8.87
C SER A 265 5.67 -0.17 8.62
N THR A 266 4.95 -0.62 9.65
CA THR A 266 3.54 -0.99 9.50
C THR A 266 2.63 0.21 9.68
N ASN A 267 3.02 1.15 10.56
CA ASN A 267 2.09 2.16 11.06
C ASN A 267 2.55 3.62 10.87
N MET A 268 3.85 3.90 10.78
CA MET A 268 4.36 5.28 10.91
C MET A 268 5.13 5.79 9.68
N GLY A 269 5.53 4.90 8.79
CA GLY A 269 6.32 5.24 7.62
C GLY A 269 7.00 4.02 7.01
N PHE A 270 8.24 4.20 6.57
CA PHE A 270 8.99 3.17 5.86
C PHE A 270 10.26 2.79 6.60
N VAL A 271 10.72 1.55 6.40
CA VAL A 271 12.02 1.06 6.86
C VAL A 271 12.79 0.57 5.64
N SER A 272 14.04 1.02 5.51
CA SER A 272 14.93 0.63 4.42
C SER A 272 16.37 0.52 4.91
N THR A 273 17.27 0.10 4.03
CA THR A 273 18.72 0.03 4.30
C THR A 273 19.47 0.98 3.39
N THR A 274 20.71 1.34 3.73
CA THR A 274 21.53 2.22 2.89
C THR A 274 21.81 1.66 1.49
N CYS A 275 21.92 0.33 1.35
CA CYS A 275 22.17 -0.35 0.08
C CYS A 275 21.00 -0.24 -0.91
N SER A 276 19.79 -0.04 -0.40
CA SER A 276 18.57 0.02 -1.21
C SER A 276 18.39 1.33 -1.98
N ALA A 277 19.17 2.37 -1.67
CA ALA A 277 18.93 3.71 -2.19
C ALA A 277 19.69 3.98 -3.51
N VAL A 278 18.98 4.13 -4.63
CA VAL A 278 19.55 4.35 -5.98
C VAL A 278 18.97 5.60 -6.66
N PRO A 279 19.77 6.38 -7.43
CA PRO A 279 19.25 7.52 -8.15
C PRO A 279 18.44 7.03 -9.37
N LEU A 280 17.27 7.62 -9.62
CA LEU A 280 16.58 7.43 -10.91
C LEU A 280 17.33 8.22 -11.99
N THR A 281 18.11 7.53 -12.81
CA THR A 281 18.55 8.08 -14.10
C THR A 281 17.43 7.85 -15.10
N GLN A 282 16.97 8.91 -15.80
CA GLN A 282 15.94 8.75 -16.82
C GLN A 282 16.40 7.71 -17.86
N PRO A 283 15.58 6.68 -18.15
CA PRO A 283 15.96 5.70 -19.14
C PRO A 283 15.91 6.33 -20.53
N ASN A 284 17.03 6.26 -21.26
CA ASN A 284 16.98 6.32 -22.70
C ASN A 284 16.03 5.22 -23.18
N SER A 285 15.04 5.65 -23.95
CA SER A 285 13.99 4.83 -24.54
C SER A 285 14.58 3.68 -25.36
N THR A 286 14.54 2.45 -24.83
CA THR A 286 14.57 1.24 -25.66
C THR A 286 13.92 0.05 -24.93
N HIS A 287 12.81 -0.40 -25.51
CA HIS A 287 12.20 -1.73 -25.44
C HIS A 287 11.95 -2.38 -24.07
N SER A 288 10.69 -2.38 -23.64
CA SER A 288 10.11 -3.58 -23.01
C SER A 288 8.60 -3.75 -23.28
N SER A 289 8.26 -4.95 -23.75
CA SER A 289 6.94 -5.61 -23.69
C SER A 289 5.76 -5.06 -24.53
N LEU A 290 5.67 -5.56 -25.78
CA LEU A 290 4.55 -5.43 -26.72
C LEU A 290 3.23 -6.12 -26.27
N THR A 291 3.16 -6.72 -25.09
CA THR A 291 2.01 -7.53 -24.66
C THR A 291 1.00 -6.75 -23.81
N SER A 292 1.46 -5.76 -23.03
CA SER A 292 0.58 -4.96 -22.14
C SER A 292 -0.30 -3.99 -22.94
N HIS A 293 0.25 -3.37 -23.99
CA HIS A 293 -0.44 -2.37 -24.83
C HIS A 293 -1.72 -2.88 -25.55
N LYS A 294 -1.94 -4.20 -25.66
CA LYS A 294 -3.15 -4.76 -26.31
C LYS A 294 -4.35 -4.89 -25.37
N MET A 295 -4.15 -5.01 -24.05
CA MET A 295 -5.24 -5.02 -23.07
C MET A 295 -5.73 -3.61 -22.73
N PHE A 296 -4.82 -2.63 -22.67
CA PHE A 296 -5.13 -1.23 -22.32
C PHE A 296 -6.10 -0.54 -23.30
N LYS A 297 -6.03 -0.84 -24.60
CA LYS A 297 -6.98 -0.28 -25.59
C LYS A 297 -8.40 -0.88 -25.56
N LEU A 298 -8.66 -1.89 -24.72
CA LEU A 298 -9.88 -2.70 -24.80
C LEU A 298 -11.05 -2.14 -23.96
N PHE A 299 -10.77 -1.43 -22.86
CA PHE A 299 -11.76 -0.95 -21.88
C PHE A 299 -12.05 0.55 -21.92
N GLU A 300 -11.12 1.39 -22.43
CA GLU A 300 -11.30 2.86 -22.54
C GLU A 300 -12.60 3.27 -23.26
N GLN A 301 -13.15 2.39 -24.11
CA GLN A 301 -14.35 2.67 -24.90
C GLN A 301 -15.68 2.47 -24.13
N ILE A 302 -15.67 1.85 -22.94
CA ILE A 302 -16.90 1.35 -22.28
C ILE A 302 -17.13 1.97 -20.90
N ILE A 303 -16.10 2.03 -20.05
CA ILE A 303 -16.18 2.61 -18.71
C ILE A 303 -14.84 3.25 -18.35
N ASP A 304 -14.85 4.25 -17.47
CA ASP A 304 -13.64 4.84 -16.93
C ASP A 304 -12.90 3.84 -16.02
N ASP A 305 -11.58 4.00 -15.90
CA ASP A 305 -10.75 3.14 -15.06
C ASP A 305 -11.27 3.15 -13.60
N PHE A 306 -11.44 1.97 -13.01
CA PHE A 306 -11.92 1.82 -11.64
C PHE A 306 -11.14 0.73 -10.89
N LEU A 307 -11.05 0.88 -9.55
CA LEU A 307 -10.47 -0.15 -8.67
C LEU A 307 -11.51 -1.24 -8.41
N PRO A 308 -11.28 -2.50 -8.84
CA PRO A 308 -12.17 -3.59 -8.47
C PRO A 308 -11.99 -3.93 -6.99
N SER A 309 -13.06 -3.86 -6.21
CA SER A 309 -13.09 -4.29 -4.81
C SER A 309 -13.60 -5.72 -4.64
N LEU A 310 -14.22 -6.29 -5.68
CA LEU A 310 -14.80 -7.64 -5.66
C LEU A 310 -14.35 -8.46 -6.87
N THR A 311 -14.23 -9.77 -6.68
CA THR A 311 -13.98 -10.74 -7.75
C THR A 311 -15.32 -11.27 -8.30
N LEU A 312 -15.56 -11.08 -9.61
CA LEU A 312 -16.77 -11.53 -10.30
C LEU A 312 -16.58 -12.90 -10.98
N THR A 313 -17.34 -13.90 -10.52
CA THR A 313 -17.45 -15.21 -11.18
C THR A 313 -18.79 -15.35 -11.90
N VAL A 314 -18.75 -15.67 -13.20
CA VAL A 314 -19.93 -15.92 -14.04
C VAL A 314 -19.86 -17.34 -14.61
N SER A 315 -20.89 -18.16 -14.38
CA SER A 315 -20.96 -19.55 -14.85
C SER A 315 -22.30 -19.91 -15.48
N TRP A 316 -22.24 -20.71 -16.55
CA TRP A 316 -23.34 -21.39 -17.22
C TRP A 316 -23.22 -22.91 -16.96
N PRO A 317 -24.30 -23.70 -17.19
CA PRO A 317 -24.27 -25.15 -16.98
C PRO A 317 -23.10 -25.88 -17.68
N GLU A 318 -22.73 -25.44 -18.89
CA GLU A 318 -21.69 -26.08 -19.71
C GLU A 318 -20.43 -25.22 -19.89
N SER A 319 -20.34 -24.03 -19.29
CA SER A 319 -19.25 -23.07 -19.57
C SER A 319 -19.04 -22.07 -18.44
N LYS A 320 -17.79 -21.63 -18.22
CA LYS A 320 -17.44 -20.59 -17.24
C LYS A 320 -16.83 -19.39 -17.95
N ALA A 321 -17.21 -18.17 -17.58
CA ALA A 321 -16.50 -16.98 -18.03
C ALA A 321 -15.11 -16.97 -17.39
N LYS A 322 -14.07 -16.97 -18.23
CA LYS A 322 -12.70 -16.63 -17.85
C LYS A 322 -12.34 -15.37 -18.61
N LEU A 323 -11.56 -14.48 -18.01
CA LEU A 323 -11.26 -13.17 -18.59
C LEU A 323 -10.76 -13.32 -20.05
N GLY A 324 -11.58 -12.90 -21.02
CA GLY A 324 -11.26 -12.96 -22.45
C GLY A 324 -11.29 -14.35 -23.10
N ASN A 325 -11.91 -15.36 -22.47
CA ASN A 325 -12.13 -16.64 -23.14
C ASN A 325 -13.21 -16.56 -24.21
N THR A 326 -13.14 -17.41 -25.23
CA THR A 326 -14.16 -17.49 -26.29
C THR A 326 -15.15 -18.60 -25.98
N LEU A 327 -16.42 -18.25 -25.78
CA LEU A 327 -17.51 -19.18 -25.50
C LEU A 327 -18.41 -19.36 -26.72
N LYS A 328 -18.97 -20.57 -26.89
CA LYS A 328 -19.87 -20.88 -27.99
C LYS A 328 -21.26 -20.32 -27.66
N PRO A 329 -21.92 -19.57 -28.55
CA PRO A 329 -23.26 -19.00 -28.28
C PRO A 329 -24.29 -20.02 -27.79
N LYS A 330 -24.19 -21.29 -28.23
CA LYS A 330 -25.07 -22.38 -27.78
C LYS A 330 -25.02 -22.67 -26.26
N HIS A 331 -23.92 -22.35 -25.59
CA HIS A 331 -23.78 -22.54 -24.13
C HIS A 331 -24.21 -21.30 -23.32
N LEU A 332 -24.59 -20.20 -23.99
CA LEU A 332 -24.89 -18.91 -23.38
C LEU A 332 -26.38 -18.54 -23.47
N GLN A 333 -27.23 -19.51 -23.85
CA GLN A 333 -28.67 -19.28 -24.10
C GLN A 333 -29.44 -18.98 -22.81
N GLU A 334 -29.05 -19.60 -21.70
CA GLU A 334 -29.62 -19.37 -20.38
C GLU A 334 -28.86 -18.26 -19.63
N ALA A 335 -29.54 -17.58 -18.71
CA ALA A 335 -28.92 -16.58 -17.85
C ALA A 335 -27.85 -17.24 -16.95
N PRO A 336 -26.66 -16.64 -16.80
CA PRO A 336 -25.60 -17.22 -15.98
C PRO A 336 -25.89 -17.12 -14.49
N LYS A 337 -25.31 -18.04 -13.72
CA LYS A 337 -25.14 -17.89 -12.28
C LYS A 337 -23.98 -16.94 -11.99
N ILE A 338 -24.22 -15.98 -11.11
CA ILE A 338 -23.24 -14.97 -10.69
C ILE A 338 -22.85 -15.22 -9.25
N ARG A 339 -21.56 -15.09 -8.94
CA ARG A 339 -21.03 -15.03 -7.57
C ARG A 339 -20.05 -13.88 -7.44
N LEU A 340 -20.17 -13.14 -6.34
CA LEU A 340 -19.25 -12.08 -5.94
C LEU A 340 -18.45 -12.57 -4.73
N HIS A 341 -17.13 -12.38 -4.79
CA HIS A 341 -16.19 -12.72 -3.71
C HIS A 341 -15.45 -11.46 -3.27
N ASP A 342 -15.29 -11.29 -1.96
CA ASP A 342 -14.45 -10.27 -1.34
C ASP A 342 -13.16 -10.95 -0.86
N GLU A 343 -12.02 -10.58 -1.43
CA GLU A 343 -10.70 -11.12 -1.06
C GLU A 343 -10.01 -10.27 0.02
N THR A 344 -10.58 -9.11 0.37
CA THR A 344 -9.99 -8.12 1.27
C THR A 344 -10.52 -8.16 2.71
N SER A 345 -11.67 -8.79 2.97
CA SER A 345 -12.28 -8.84 4.30
C SER A 345 -12.00 -10.16 5.03
N SER A 346 -11.04 -10.17 5.97
CA SER A 346 -10.93 -11.21 7.01
C SER A 346 -11.90 -10.97 8.20
N SER A 347 -12.93 -10.14 8.01
CA SER A 347 -13.89 -9.76 9.03
C SER A 347 -15.32 -10.05 8.59
N THR A 348 -16.04 -10.78 9.42
CA THR A 348 -17.48 -11.11 9.38
C THR A 348 -18.38 -9.87 9.48
N LEU A 349 -18.30 -8.97 8.50
CA LEU A 349 -19.30 -7.92 8.27
C LEU A 349 -19.99 -8.22 6.94
N THR A 350 -21.05 -9.03 6.99
CA THR A 350 -22.01 -9.14 5.90
C THR A 350 -22.73 -7.81 5.78
N SER A 351 -22.11 -6.83 5.11
CA SER A 351 -22.83 -5.64 4.70
C SER A 351 -23.90 -6.09 3.72
N HIS A 352 -25.17 -5.87 4.06
CA HIS A 352 -26.32 -6.14 3.19
C HIS A 352 -26.40 -5.07 2.08
N MET A 353 -25.29 -4.89 1.34
CA MET A 353 -25.27 -4.07 0.15
C MET A 353 -25.82 -4.87 -1.02
N THR A 354 -26.71 -4.23 -1.79
CA THR A 354 -27.27 -4.78 -3.01
C THR A 354 -26.42 -4.34 -4.19
N TYR A 355 -25.96 -5.30 -4.98
CA TYR A 355 -25.15 -5.02 -6.17
C TYR A 355 -26.01 -5.10 -7.44
N VAL A 356 -25.65 -4.28 -8.43
CA VAL A 356 -26.28 -4.27 -9.76
C VAL A 356 -25.29 -4.84 -10.77
N ILE A 357 -25.71 -5.82 -11.56
CA ILE A 357 -24.89 -6.36 -12.65
C ILE A 357 -25.47 -5.95 -14.00
N THR A 358 -24.57 -5.69 -14.93
CA THR A 358 -24.90 -5.34 -16.31
C THR A 358 -24.11 -6.20 -17.29
N LEU A 359 -24.69 -6.44 -18.47
CA LEU A 359 -24.04 -7.06 -19.61
C LEU A 359 -24.16 -6.14 -20.84
N THR A 360 -23.04 -5.73 -21.40
CA THR A 360 -22.97 -4.83 -22.56
C THR A 360 -22.16 -5.44 -23.72
N ASP A 361 -22.60 -5.19 -24.96
CA ASP A 361 -21.89 -5.54 -26.21
C ASP A 361 -21.41 -4.24 -26.90
N PRO A 362 -20.10 -3.92 -26.83
CA PRO A 362 -19.50 -2.76 -27.48
C PRO A 362 -19.23 -2.96 -28.98
N ASP A 363 -19.39 -4.17 -29.52
CA ASP A 363 -19.00 -4.54 -30.89
C ASP A 363 -20.21 -4.72 -31.83
N ALA A 364 -21.42 -4.38 -31.40
CA ALA A 364 -22.63 -4.54 -32.20
C ALA A 364 -22.75 -3.46 -33.31
N PRO A 365 -23.18 -3.80 -34.55
CA PRO A 365 -23.47 -5.12 -35.10
C PRO A 365 -22.24 -5.92 -35.57
N SER A 366 -21.09 -5.26 -35.77
CA SER A 366 -19.81 -5.87 -36.11
C SER A 366 -18.68 -5.04 -35.52
N ARG A 367 -17.58 -5.69 -35.14
CA ARG A 367 -16.38 -5.03 -34.62
C ARG A 367 -15.81 -3.99 -35.60
N ASP A 368 -15.95 -4.24 -36.89
CA ASP A 368 -15.42 -3.35 -37.95
C ASP A 368 -16.35 -2.16 -38.26
N ASP A 369 -17.62 -2.20 -37.81
CA ASP A 369 -18.62 -1.13 -37.99
C ASP A 369 -19.62 -1.13 -36.81
N PRO A 370 -19.21 -0.69 -35.59
CA PRO A 370 -19.99 -0.83 -34.36
C PRO A 370 -21.09 0.23 -34.23
N LYS A 371 -21.96 0.35 -35.24
CA LYS A 371 -23.07 1.32 -35.30
C LYS A 371 -24.10 1.20 -34.20
N TRP A 372 -24.21 0.05 -33.52
CA TRP A 372 -25.16 -0.17 -32.43
C TRP A 372 -24.50 -0.21 -31.05
N SER A 373 -23.22 0.15 -30.99
CA SER A 373 -22.44 0.21 -29.76
C SER A 373 -22.86 1.41 -28.89
N GLU A 374 -23.12 1.24 -27.60
CA GLU A 374 -23.14 0.00 -26.82
C GLU A 374 -24.53 -0.64 -26.77
N MET A 375 -24.61 -1.97 -26.84
CA MET A 375 -25.89 -2.68 -26.78
C MET A 375 -26.11 -3.35 -25.40
N CYS A 376 -27.23 -3.02 -24.75
CA CYS A 376 -27.60 -3.57 -23.44
C CYS A 376 -28.20 -4.97 -23.56
N HIS A 377 -27.49 -5.97 -23.05
CA HIS A 377 -27.90 -7.37 -23.07
C HIS A 377 -28.62 -7.80 -21.79
N TRP A 378 -28.24 -7.29 -20.62
CA TRP A 378 -28.84 -7.69 -19.33
C TRP A 378 -28.60 -6.64 -18.25
N ILE A 379 -29.59 -6.44 -17.37
CA ILE A 379 -29.46 -5.68 -16.12
C ILE A 379 -30.20 -6.46 -15.04
N ALA A 380 -29.48 -6.89 -14.00
CA ALA A 380 -30.05 -7.58 -12.84
C ALA A 380 -29.60 -6.93 -11.54
N THR A 381 -30.45 -7.06 -10.52
CA THR A 381 -30.27 -6.46 -9.19
C THR A 381 -30.31 -7.52 -8.09
N ASN A 382 -30.03 -7.09 -6.86
CA ASN A 382 -30.14 -7.92 -5.66
C ASN A 382 -29.13 -9.10 -5.63
N VAL A 383 -27.96 -8.90 -6.24
CA VAL A 383 -26.86 -9.87 -6.14
C VAL A 383 -26.21 -9.71 -4.77
N THR A 384 -26.08 -10.78 -4.00
CA THR A 384 -25.46 -10.79 -2.66
C THR A 384 -24.08 -11.43 -2.68
N LEU A 385 -23.25 -11.08 -1.69
CA LEU A 385 -21.94 -11.69 -1.47
C LEU A 385 -22.10 -13.15 -1.03
N SER A 386 -21.30 -14.05 -1.61
CA SER A 386 -21.25 -15.44 -1.14
C SER A 386 -20.41 -15.52 0.14
N PRO A 387 -20.88 -16.16 1.23
CA PRO A 387 -20.04 -16.43 2.40
C PRO A 387 -18.82 -17.26 1.97
N SER A 388 -17.64 -16.91 2.47
CA SER A 388 -16.41 -17.68 2.23
C SER A 388 -16.44 -19.01 3.00
N ASP A 389 -16.34 -20.13 2.30
CA ASP A 389 -16.39 -21.50 2.87
C ASP A 389 -15.13 -21.91 3.70
N ASN A 390 -14.18 -21.01 3.98
CA ASN A 390 -12.92 -21.34 4.66
C ASN A 390 -12.66 -20.47 5.92
N SER A 391 -13.50 -20.59 6.94
CA SER A 391 -13.20 -20.00 8.26
C SER A 391 -12.44 -21.00 9.15
N TYR A 392 -11.12 -20.84 9.28
CA TYR A 392 -10.37 -21.36 10.43
C TYR A 392 -10.46 -20.33 11.57
N SER A 393 -11.24 -20.63 12.61
CA SER A 393 -11.30 -19.82 13.84
C SER A 393 -10.37 -20.43 14.90
N ILE A 394 -9.46 -19.63 15.45
CA ILE A 394 -8.55 -20.00 16.55
C ILE A 394 -9.21 -19.80 17.93
N LEU A 395 -10.47 -19.37 17.98
CA LEU A 395 -11.21 -19.18 19.23
C LEU A 395 -12.55 -19.94 19.21
N PRO A 396 -12.94 -20.63 20.30
CA PRO A 396 -14.27 -21.21 20.42
C PRO A 396 -15.28 -20.10 20.70
N LEU A 397 -16.21 -19.88 19.77
CA LEU A 397 -17.36 -19.01 19.99
C LEU A 397 -18.62 -19.84 20.30
N PRO A 398 -19.53 -19.37 21.17
CA PRO A 398 -20.66 -20.15 21.65
C PRO A 398 -21.74 -20.33 20.59
N GLU A 399 -22.38 -21.49 20.62
CA GLU A 399 -23.52 -21.86 19.80
C GLU A 399 -24.74 -21.00 20.16
N PHE A 400 -25.02 -19.95 19.38
CA PHE A 400 -26.34 -19.32 19.32
C PHE A 400 -26.87 -19.49 17.90
N GLY A 401 -27.89 -20.33 17.77
CA GLY A 401 -28.49 -20.70 16.50
C GLY A 401 -29.09 -19.50 15.76
N LEU A 402 -28.81 -19.43 14.46
CA LEU A 402 -29.61 -18.64 13.51
C LEU A 402 -29.64 -19.34 12.15
N THR A 403 -30.77 -20.01 11.93
CA THR A 403 -31.53 -20.20 10.68
C THR A 403 -30.84 -20.11 9.31
N THR A 404 -30.95 -21.23 8.58
CA THR A 404 -30.98 -21.39 7.12
C THR A 404 -31.22 -20.11 6.30
N THR A 405 -30.21 -19.64 5.56
CA THR A 405 -30.39 -18.58 4.55
C THR A 405 -30.78 -19.17 3.19
N SER A 406 -31.95 -18.75 2.72
CA SER A 406 -32.53 -19.05 1.42
C SER A 406 -31.71 -18.41 0.28
N HIS A 407 -31.49 -19.17 -0.79
CA HIS A 407 -30.93 -18.66 -2.05
C HIS A 407 -31.91 -17.68 -2.70
N ALA A 408 -31.62 -16.37 -2.67
CA ALA A 408 -32.36 -15.37 -3.41
C ALA A 408 -31.85 -15.29 -4.87
N SER A 409 -32.75 -15.47 -5.83
CA SER A 409 -32.52 -15.25 -7.27
C SER A 409 -32.37 -13.75 -7.55
N PRO A 410 -31.52 -13.32 -8.51
CA PRO A 410 -31.45 -11.92 -8.91
C PRO A 410 -32.77 -11.42 -9.51
N ASP A 411 -33.17 -10.18 -9.22
CA ASP A 411 -34.34 -9.54 -9.82
C ASP A 411 -33.94 -8.81 -11.12
N ASP A 412 -34.50 -9.24 -12.25
CA ASP A 412 -34.18 -8.70 -13.58
C ASP A 412 -34.88 -7.36 -13.86
N VAL A 413 -34.09 -6.31 -14.12
CA VAL A 413 -34.59 -4.99 -14.56
C VAL A 413 -34.71 -4.92 -16.09
N VAL A 414 -33.75 -5.55 -16.78
CA VAL A 414 -33.79 -5.78 -18.22
C VAL A 414 -33.49 -7.25 -18.47
N GLU A 415 -34.46 -7.97 -19.02
CA GLU A 415 -34.39 -9.42 -19.30
C GLU A 415 -33.12 -9.80 -20.06
N TYR A 416 -32.51 -10.92 -19.67
CA TYR A 416 -31.29 -11.45 -20.26
C TYR A 416 -31.47 -11.75 -21.75
N LYS A 417 -30.69 -11.07 -22.59
CA LYS A 417 -30.58 -11.36 -24.02
C LYS A 417 -29.28 -12.12 -24.28
N PRO A 418 -29.33 -13.37 -24.77
CA PRO A 418 -28.13 -14.19 -24.91
C PRO A 418 -27.14 -13.61 -25.93
N PRO A 419 -25.82 -13.72 -25.67
CA PRO A 419 -24.77 -13.41 -26.64
C PRO A 419 -24.95 -14.18 -27.95
N GLY A 420 -25.05 -13.46 -29.06
CA GLY A 420 -25.45 -14.01 -30.36
C GLY A 420 -24.93 -13.17 -31.52
N PRO A 421 -23.61 -13.13 -31.76
CA PRO A 421 -23.04 -12.33 -32.83
C PRO A 421 -23.60 -12.73 -34.20
N PRO A 422 -23.88 -11.78 -35.11
CA PRO A 422 -24.35 -12.08 -36.46
C PRO A 422 -23.37 -12.94 -37.27
N LYS A 423 -23.83 -13.49 -38.40
CA LYS A 423 -22.95 -14.25 -39.32
C LYS A 423 -21.97 -13.27 -39.99
N LYS A 424 -20.73 -13.70 -40.26
CA LYS A 424 -19.67 -12.90 -40.92
C LYS A 424 -19.18 -11.65 -40.15
N THR A 425 -19.47 -11.50 -38.85
CA THR A 425 -19.06 -10.31 -38.06
C THR A 425 -17.89 -10.56 -37.11
N GLY A 426 -17.25 -11.72 -37.18
CA GLY A 426 -16.10 -12.05 -36.33
C GLY A 426 -16.46 -12.31 -34.86
N LYS A 427 -15.53 -12.01 -33.96
CA LYS A 427 -15.68 -12.18 -32.50
C LYS A 427 -16.24 -10.91 -31.89
N HIS A 428 -17.32 -11.02 -31.12
CA HIS A 428 -17.89 -9.93 -30.34
C HIS A 428 -17.48 -10.07 -28.87
N ARG A 429 -17.21 -8.93 -28.21
CA ARG A 429 -17.00 -8.83 -26.77
C ARG A 429 -18.34 -8.72 -26.04
N TYR A 430 -18.46 -9.41 -24.93
CA TYR A 430 -19.56 -9.27 -23.99
C TYR A 430 -18.96 -8.97 -22.63
N VAL A 431 -19.23 -7.78 -22.10
CA VAL A 431 -18.60 -7.25 -20.88
C VAL A 431 -19.64 -7.23 -19.76
N PHE A 432 -19.32 -7.93 -18.67
CA PHE A 432 -20.03 -7.88 -17.40
C PHE A 432 -19.44 -6.81 -16.51
N ILE A 433 -20.26 -5.92 -15.96
CA ILE A 433 -19.84 -4.90 -15.00
C ILE A 433 -20.78 -4.93 -13.80
N VAL A 434 -20.21 -4.94 -12.61
CA VAL A 434 -20.91 -4.90 -11.33
C VAL A 434 -20.76 -3.51 -10.74
N PHE A 435 -21.86 -2.96 -10.28
CA PHE A 435 -21.95 -1.65 -9.67
C PHE A 435 -22.45 -1.73 -8.23
N ALA A 436 -21.95 -0.82 -7.40
CA ALA A 436 -22.46 -0.53 -6.08
C ALA A 436 -23.06 0.89 -6.05
N PRO A 437 -24.08 1.16 -5.23
CA PRO A 437 -24.61 2.51 -5.06
C PRO A 437 -23.59 3.44 -4.42
N ARG A 438 -23.43 4.64 -4.98
CA ARG A 438 -22.50 5.67 -4.48
C ARG A 438 -22.79 6.11 -3.04
N ASN A 439 -24.05 5.97 -2.61
CA ASN A 439 -24.50 6.38 -1.28
C ASN A 439 -24.36 5.27 -0.22
N GLY A 440 -23.88 4.07 -0.59
CA GLY A 440 -23.70 2.96 0.35
C GLY A 440 -24.99 2.46 1.04
N THR A 441 -26.16 2.84 0.52
CA THR A 441 -27.46 2.53 1.11
C THR A 441 -27.86 1.08 0.84
N SER A 442 -28.49 0.45 1.84
CA SER A 442 -29.18 -0.85 1.70
C SER A 442 -30.63 -0.72 1.19
N GLU A 443 -31.10 0.50 0.93
CA GLU A 443 -32.43 0.77 0.40
C GLU A 443 -32.59 0.31 -1.06
N THR A 444 -33.83 0.05 -1.47
CA THR A 444 -34.15 -0.42 -2.82
C THR A 444 -33.75 0.62 -3.87
N LEU A 445 -32.89 0.22 -4.82
CA LEU A 445 -32.43 1.08 -5.90
C LEU A 445 -33.55 1.32 -6.92
N TRP A 446 -33.98 2.57 -7.09
CA TRP A 446 -34.90 2.97 -8.15
C TRP A 446 -34.14 3.17 -9.46
N LEU A 447 -33.93 2.08 -10.20
CA LEU A 447 -33.19 2.11 -11.46
C LEU A 447 -34.06 2.53 -12.64
N GLU A 448 -33.57 3.48 -13.45
CA GLU A 448 -34.20 3.84 -14.71
C GLU A 448 -33.97 2.76 -15.78
N LYS A 449 -35.04 2.15 -16.30
CA LYS A 449 -34.93 1.21 -17.41
C LYS A 449 -34.54 1.95 -18.70
N PRO A 450 -33.49 1.52 -19.43
CA PRO A 450 -33.19 2.07 -20.75
C PRO A 450 -34.39 1.99 -21.70
N GLY A 451 -34.73 3.11 -22.36
CA GLY A 451 -35.87 3.16 -23.30
C GLY A 451 -35.71 2.23 -24.50
N GLU A 452 -34.47 2.00 -24.94
CA GLU A 452 -34.10 1.00 -25.95
C GLU A 452 -32.82 0.28 -25.56
N ARG A 453 -32.61 -0.95 -26.08
CA ARG A 453 -31.37 -1.71 -25.85
C ARG A 453 -30.18 -1.16 -26.64
N LYS A 454 -30.42 -0.45 -27.75
CA LYS A 454 -29.35 0.19 -28.54
C LYS A 454 -28.90 1.47 -27.85
N HIS A 455 -27.59 1.70 -27.79
CA HIS A 455 -26.98 2.86 -27.13
C HIS A 455 -27.47 3.09 -25.69
N TRP A 456 -27.90 2.03 -25.00
CA TRP A 456 -28.51 2.14 -23.67
C TRP A 456 -29.64 3.19 -23.58
N GLY A 457 -30.38 3.41 -24.69
CA GLY A 457 -31.47 4.38 -24.77
C GLY A 457 -31.05 5.85 -24.75
N THR A 458 -29.76 6.15 -24.89
CA THR A 458 -29.22 7.53 -24.86
C THR A 458 -29.38 8.30 -26.16
N GLY A 459 -29.65 7.62 -27.28
CA GLY A 459 -29.76 8.22 -28.61
C GLY A 459 -28.46 8.78 -29.20
N LYS A 460 -27.31 8.61 -28.52
CA LYS A 460 -25.98 9.02 -28.99
C LYS A 460 -25.16 7.82 -29.44
N GLU A 461 -24.42 7.95 -30.54
CA GLU A 461 -23.42 6.93 -30.91
C GLU A 461 -22.39 6.77 -29.78
N ARG A 462 -22.19 5.54 -29.30
CA ARG A 462 -21.36 5.19 -28.13
C ARG A 462 -21.85 5.70 -26.77
N GLY A 463 -23.10 6.18 -26.66
CA GLY A 463 -23.73 6.30 -25.34
C GLY A 463 -23.99 4.90 -24.78
N GLY A 464 -23.58 4.67 -23.53
CA GLY A 464 -23.38 3.31 -23.03
C GLY A 464 -23.64 3.13 -21.55
N VAL A 465 -23.09 2.04 -21.01
CA VAL A 465 -23.23 1.66 -19.60
C VAL A 465 -22.74 2.76 -18.64
N ARG A 466 -21.73 3.54 -19.07
CA ARG A 466 -21.18 4.69 -18.33
C ARG A 466 -22.22 5.77 -18.01
N ASP A 467 -22.90 6.28 -19.04
CA ASP A 467 -23.88 7.37 -18.88
C ASP A 467 -25.12 6.92 -18.10
N TRP A 468 -25.45 5.63 -18.21
CA TRP A 468 -26.53 5.03 -17.44
C TRP A 468 -26.16 4.87 -15.97
N ALA A 469 -24.95 4.37 -15.66
CA ALA A 469 -24.46 4.24 -14.29
C ALA A 469 -24.37 5.61 -13.58
N GLY A 470 -23.87 6.63 -14.28
CA GLY A 470 -23.80 8.00 -13.75
C GLY A 470 -25.16 8.59 -13.37
N ARG A 471 -26.19 8.39 -14.20
CA ARG A 471 -27.57 8.84 -13.91
C ARG A 471 -28.21 8.12 -12.73
N ASN A 472 -27.86 6.85 -12.52
CA ASN A 472 -28.38 6.03 -11.42
C ASN A 472 -27.50 6.09 -10.15
N GLY A 473 -26.46 6.96 -10.13
CA GLY A 473 -25.59 7.11 -8.96
C GLY A 473 -24.80 5.84 -8.62
N LEU A 474 -24.38 5.09 -9.63
CA LEU A 474 -23.71 3.79 -9.50
C LEU A 474 -22.20 3.92 -9.73
N VAL A 475 -21.40 3.17 -8.96
CA VAL A 475 -19.94 3.11 -9.06
C VAL A 475 -19.51 1.67 -9.39
N PRO A 476 -18.65 1.45 -10.40
CA PRO A 476 -18.21 0.11 -10.76
C PRO A 476 -17.28 -0.48 -9.68
N VAL A 477 -17.49 -1.76 -9.35
CA VAL A 477 -16.77 -2.49 -8.28
C VAL A 477 -16.18 -3.82 -8.73
N ALA A 478 -16.64 -4.38 -9.85
CA ALA A 478 -16.04 -5.55 -10.47
C ALA A 478 -16.37 -5.60 -11.99
N ALA A 479 -15.53 -6.26 -12.78
CA ALA A 479 -15.83 -6.53 -14.18
C ALA A 479 -15.25 -7.89 -14.64
N ASN A 480 -15.89 -8.48 -15.65
CA ASN A 480 -15.40 -9.66 -16.35
C ASN A 480 -15.86 -9.59 -17.81
N PHE A 481 -15.22 -10.28 -18.73
CA PHE A 481 -15.66 -10.29 -20.13
C PHE A 481 -15.35 -11.60 -20.84
N ILE A 482 -16.16 -11.89 -21.86
CA ILE A 482 -16.02 -13.05 -22.74
C ILE A 482 -16.06 -12.61 -24.20
N TYR A 483 -15.54 -13.45 -25.08
CA TYR A 483 -15.80 -13.36 -26.51
C TYR A 483 -16.84 -14.40 -26.92
N ALA A 484 -17.74 -14.07 -27.84
CA ALA A 484 -18.55 -15.06 -28.53
C ALA A 484 -18.39 -14.93 -30.05
N GLN A 485 -18.52 -16.06 -30.76
CA GLN A 485 -18.38 -16.11 -32.21
C GLN A 485 -19.43 -17.04 -32.83
N ASN A 486 -20.04 -16.60 -33.93
CA ASN A 486 -20.98 -17.42 -34.69
C ASN A 486 -20.24 -18.55 -35.43
N LYS A 487 -20.80 -19.77 -35.42
CA LYS A 487 -20.23 -20.93 -36.14
C LYS A 487 -20.19 -20.74 -37.66
N LYS A 488 -21.11 -19.95 -38.22
CA LYS A 488 -21.14 -19.59 -39.64
C LYS A 488 -20.43 -18.25 -39.80
N GLN A 489 -19.09 -18.31 -39.88
CA GLN A 489 -18.29 -17.18 -40.33
C GLN A 489 -18.35 -17.06 -41.84
#